data_AF-A0A9D9X093-F1
#
_entry.id   AF-A0A9D9X093-F1
#
_cell.length_a   1.000
_cell.length_b   1.000
_cell.length_c   1.000
_cell.angle_alpha   90.00
_cell.angle_beta   90.00
_cell.angle_gamma   90.00
#
_symmetry.space_group_name_H-M   'P 1'
#
loop_
_entity.id
_entity.type
_entity.pdbx_description
1 polymer ?
#
loop_
_entity_poly.entity_id
_entity_poly.type
_entity_poly.pdbx_seq_one_letter_code
_entity_poly.pdbx_strand_id
1 'polypeptide(L)'
;MNDDLQQIFDTVSAEMFSQCHENAPNFGVTAERFQASLSKTTEKYLISASPETATESELREFLALIQADDLFMALACSDGNERAWWEFDQHNRSYMERVARHLAKTEMDADEVIDWVYGELYGTRVVDGERVSKFATYSGRGSMRGWLRTVIWHSLVDMHRASHDEVSLDEMTENIGDGAAHANFAVAPSGGESAMLDQLTQDRYRRATVSSLSAAFASLDDHERLLLMYYHVDSMKLREISRLVENPDSPLRGWFQRRSQTREKDPNARIHESTVMRWLEKSYARVLELFRSELTGSHGLSTDEVEICMDLATRDLAGGDIFRGLAAK
;
A
#
# COMPACT_ATOMS: atom_id res chain seq x y z
N MET A 1 31.80 4.90 6.77
CA MET A 1 32.58 4.30 7.89
C MET A 1 34.06 4.43 7.57
N ASN A 2 34.94 4.46 8.59
CA ASN A 2 36.37 4.23 8.36
C ASN A 2 36.63 2.73 8.11
N ASP A 3 37.74 2.37 7.47
CA ASP A 3 38.07 1.00 7.06
C ASP A 3 38.06 0.00 8.22
N ASP A 4 38.57 0.41 9.40
CA ASP A 4 38.59 -0.45 10.60
C ASP A 4 37.18 -0.80 11.09
N LEU A 5 36.26 0.18 11.09
CA LEU A 5 34.86 -0.04 11.49
C LEU A 5 34.12 -0.89 10.44
N GLN A 6 34.45 -0.73 9.17
CA GLN A 6 33.89 -1.55 8.10
C GLN A 6 34.26 -3.02 8.29
N GLN A 7 35.52 -3.31 8.61
CA GLN A 7 35.96 -4.69 8.87
C GLN A 7 35.23 -5.32 10.07
N ILE A 8 34.98 -4.54 11.14
CA ILE A 8 34.22 -5.01 12.31
C ILE A 8 32.75 -5.25 11.92
N PHE A 9 32.13 -4.32 11.21
CA PHE A 9 30.75 -4.47 10.73
C PHE A 9 30.60 -5.72 9.87
N ASP A 10 31.52 -5.95 8.92
CA ASP A 10 31.48 -7.11 8.01
C ASP A 10 31.60 -8.42 8.80
N THR A 11 32.48 -8.46 9.81
CA THR A 11 32.66 -9.63 10.68
C THR A 11 31.40 -9.92 11.49
N VAL A 12 30.88 -8.93 12.22
CA VAL A 12 29.71 -9.11 13.09
C VAL A 12 28.46 -9.41 12.28
N SER A 13 28.26 -8.75 11.15
CA SER A 13 27.10 -8.99 10.27
C SER A 13 27.14 -10.38 9.64
N ALA A 14 28.32 -10.90 9.30
CA ALA A 14 28.49 -12.27 8.81
C ALA A 14 28.19 -13.33 9.88
N GLU A 15 28.61 -13.10 11.13
CA GLU A 15 28.27 -13.96 12.27
C GLU A 15 26.75 -13.96 12.53
N MET A 16 26.13 -12.78 12.57
CA MET A 16 24.67 -12.64 12.73
C MET A 16 23.91 -13.36 11.59
N PHE A 17 24.35 -13.18 10.35
CA PHE A 17 23.75 -13.86 9.20
C PHE A 17 23.87 -15.38 9.32
N SER A 18 25.06 -15.89 9.68
CA SER A 18 25.29 -17.33 9.82
C SER A 18 24.34 -17.94 10.87
N GLN A 19 24.18 -17.28 12.01
CA GLN A 19 23.24 -17.72 13.05
C GLN A 19 21.78 -17.71 12.56
N CYS A 20 21.34 -16.65 11.88
CA CYS A 20 19.98 -16.56 11.33
C CYS A 20 19.74 -17.64 10.26
N HIS A 21 20.72 -17.88 9.40
CA HIS A 21 20.64 -18.87 8.33
C HIS A 21 20.63 -20.30 8.88
N GLU A 22 21.39 -20.60 9.93
CA GLU A 22 21.33 -21.89 10.63
C GLU A 22 19.95 -22.13 11.25
N ASN A 23 19.34 -21.08 11.83
CA ASN A 23 18.00 -21.16 12.43
C ASN A 23 16.90 -21.32 11.37
N ALA A 24 17.04 -20.67 10.21
CA ALA A 24 16.03 -20.61 9.15
C ALA A 24 16.63 -20.79 7.74
N PRO A 25 17.19 -21.98 7.41
CA PRO A 25 17.95 -22.18 6.17
C PRO A 25 17.11 -22.07 4.88
N ASN A 26 15.80 -22.24 4.98
CA ASN A 26 14.88 -22.27 3.84
C ASN A 26 14.31 -20.89 3.46
N PHE A 27 14.75 -19.82 4.10
CA PHE A 27 14.23 -18.46 3.86
C PHE A 27 14.84 -17.79 2.62
N GLY A 28 15.93 -18.33 2.08
CA GLY A 28 16.50 -17.89 0.79
C GLY A 28 17.13 -16.49 0.79
N VAL A 29 17.26 -15.84 1.96
CA VAL A 29 17.94 -14.54 2.10
C VAL A 29 19.44 -14.74 1.92
N THR A 30 20.06 -13.90 1.07
CA THR A 30 21.51 -13.93 0.85
C THR A 30 22.25 -13.08 1.88
N ALA A 31 23.54 -13.37 2.07
CA ALA A 31 24.40 -12.61 2.98
C ALA A 31 24.46 -11.13 2.56
N GLU A 32 24.58 -10.86 1.26
CA GLU A 32 24.64 -9.51 0.71
C GLU A 32 23.36 -8.73 0.99
N ARG A 33 22.19 -9.37 0.84
CA ARG A 33 20.89 -8.73 1.09
C ARG A 33 20.74 -8.34 2.56
N PHE A 34 21.12 -9.22 3.47
CA PHE A 34 21.08 -9.00 4.92
C PHE A 34 22.05 -7.90 5.34
N GLN A 35 23.31 -7.98 4.88
CA GLN A 35 24.34 -6.98 5.15
C GLN A 35 23.96 -5.60 4.61
N ALA A 36 23.40 -5.50 3.40
CA ALA A 36 22.93 -4.23 2.85
C ALA A 36 21.84 -3.57 3.72
N SER A 37 20.90 -4.37 4.26
CA SER A 37 19.86 -3.86 5.17
C SER A 37 20.46 -3.35 6.49
N LEU A 38 21.38 -4.12 7.07
CA LEU A 38 22.10 -3.72 8.29
C LEU A 38 22.94 -2.47 8.07
N SER A 39 23.67 -2.40 6.96
CA SER A 39 24.52 -1.26 6.60
C SER A 39 23.69 0.02 6.49
N LYS A 40 22.58 -0.02 5.75
CA LYS A 40 21.63 1.11 5.64
C LYS A 40 21.12 1.57 7.02
N THR A 41 20.84 0.63 7.91
CA THR A 41 20.33 0.91 9.26
C THR A 41 21.40 1.53 10.14
N THR A 42 22.62 0.99 10.12
CA THR A 42 23.79 1.51 10.83
C THR A 42 24.16 2.91 10.33
N GLU A 43 24.19 3.12 9.01
CA GLU A 43 24.46 4.43 8.41
C GLU A 43 23.45 5.49 8.84
N LYS A 44 22.16 5.14 8.84
CA LYS A 44 21.10 6.08 9.18
C LYS A 44 21.08 6.43 10.66
N TYR A 45 21.23 5.45 11.56
CA TYR A 45 20.94 5.64 12.98
C TYR A 45 22.16 5.69 13.89
N LEU A 46 23.34 5.25 13.44
CA LEU A 46 24.58 5.36 14.20
C LEU A 46 25.49 6.43 13.60
N ILE A 47 25.76 6.35 12.29
CA ILE A 47 26.77 7.20 11.64
C ILE A 47 26.22 8.60 11.37
N SER A 48 25.02 8.69 10.80
CA SER A 48 24.41 9.98 10.41
C SER A 48 23.72 10.68 11.57
N ALA A 49 23.56 10.01 12.71
CA ALA A 49 22.89 10.54 13.90
C ALA A 49 23.82 11.40 14.77
N SER A 50 25.14 11.24 14.66
CA SER A 50 26.14 12.00 15.41
C SER A 50 27.20 12.59 14.48
N PRO A 51 27.64 13.85 14.70
CA PRO A 51 28.77 14.41 13.97
C PRO A 51 30.12 13.78 14.37
N GLU A 52 30.18 13.04 15.47
CA GLU A 52 31.38 12.33 15.92
C GLU A 52 31.51 10.96 15.23
N THR A 53 32.74 10.53 14.95
CA THR A 53 33.00 9.20 14.41
C THR A 53 32.64 8.14 15.45
N ALA A 54 31.66 7.30 15.11
CA ALA A 54 31.26 6.15 15.93
C ALA A 54 32.46 5.25 16.27
N THR A 55 32.50 4.75 17.49
CA THR A 55 33.54 3.84 17.97
C THR A 55 33.17 2.37 17.71
N GLU A 56 34.15 1.47 17.82
CA GLU A 56 33.91 0.03 17.73
C GLU A 56 32.89 -0.46 18.76
N SER A 57 32.98 0.03 20.01
CA SER A 57 32.06 -0.37 21.08
C SER A 57 30.63 0.01 20.75
N GLU A 58 30.41 1.24 20.31
CA GLU A 58 29.09 1.74 19.93
C GLU A 58 28.50 0.96 18.75
N LEU A 59 29.32 0.60 17.76
CA LEU A 59 28.88 -0.23 16.64
C LEU A 59 28.44 -1.62 17.10
N ARG A 60 29.24 -2.29 17.95
CA ARG A 60 28.91 -3.63 18.47
C ARG A 60 27.66 -3.60 19.34
N GLU A 61 27.54 -2.61 20.23
CA GLU A 61 26.36 -2.40 21.07
C GLU A 61 25.12 -2.11 20.22
N PHE A 62 25.25 -1.30 19.17
CA PHE A 62 24.17 -1.01 18.25
C PHE A 62 23.68 -2.26 17.52
N LEU A 63 24.59 -3.05 16.96
CA LEU A 63 24.26 -4.28 16.24
C LEU A 63 23.65 -5.35 17.17
N ALA A 64 24.10 -5.42 18.43
CA ALA A 64 23.55 -6.33 19.43
C ALA A 64 22.08 -6.00 19.80
N LEU A 65 21.63 -4.75 19.60
CA LEU A 65 20.23 -4.35 19.83
C LEU A 65 19.31 -4.67 18.63
N ILE A 66 19.87 -5.00 17.47
CA ILE A 66 19.08 -5.37 16.29
C ILE A 66 18.44 -6.74 16.51
N GLN A 67 17.14 -6.83 16.26
CA GLN A 67 16.40 -8.08 16.23
C GLN A 67 16.74 -8.84 14.94
N ALA A 68 17.87 -9.53 14.93
CA ALA A 68 18.45 -10.15 13.74
C ALA A 68 17.52 -11.20 13.09
N ASP A 69 16.96 -12.12 13.88
CA ASP A 69 16.05 -13.16 13.38
C ASP A 69 14.76 -12.55 12.79
N ASP A 70 14.19 -11.55 13.45
CA ASP A 70 13.01 -10.82 12.97
C ASP A 70 13.31 -10.06 11.66
N LEU A 71 14.48 -9.43 11.57
CA LEU A 71 14.93 -8.73 10.37
C LEU A 71 15.14 -9.72 9.22
N PHE A 72 15.75 -10.86 9.49
CA PHE A 72 15.97 -11.92 8.52
C PHE A 72 14.65 -12.46 7.97
N MET A 73 13.67 -12.73 8.83
CA MET A 73 12.32 -13.12 8.43
C MET A 73 11.62 -12.02 7.61
N ALA A 74 11.73 -10.75 8.01
CA ALA A 74 11.14 -9.64 7.26
C ALA A 74 11.70 -9.53 5.84
N LEU A 75 13.02 -9.66 5.68
CA LEU A 75 13.66 -9.63 4.37
C LEU A 75 13.17 -10.81 3.50
N ALA A 76 13.11 -12.01 4.05
CA ALA A 76 12.58 -13.18 3.34
C ALA A 76 11.13 -12.98 2.89
N CYS A 77 10.27 -12.44 3.76
CA CYS A 77 8.89 -12.09 3.42
C CYS A 77 8.82 -11.00 2.34
N SER A 78 9.68 -9.99 2.43
CA SER A 78 9.81 -8.92 1.43
C SER A 78 10.27 -9.43 0.07
N ASP A 79 11.05 -10.51 0.03
CA ASP A 79 11.50 -11.13 -1.22
C ASP A 79 10.45 -12.12 -1.77
N GLY A 80 9.40 -12.41 -1.00
CA GLY A 80 8.27 -13.25 -1.41
C GLY A 80 8.46 -14.74 -1.09
N ASN A 81 9.34 -15.09 -0.15
CA ASN A 81 9.57 -16.48 0.25
C ASN A 81 8.34 -17.06 0.98
N GLU A 82 7.74 -18.11 0.42
CA GLU A 82 6.53 -18.74 0.95
C GLU A 82 6.72 -19.34 2.35
N ARG A 83 7.90 -19.92 2.63
CA ARG A 83 8.18 -20.53 3.94
C ARG A 83 8.27 -19.49 5.04
N ALA A 84 8.95 -18.38 4.77
CA ALA A 84 9.04 -17.25 5.70
C ALA A 84 7.65 -16.64 5.96
N TRP A 85 6.83 -16.49 4.92
CA TRP A 85 5.44 -16.04 5.06
C TRP A 85 4.59 -16.97 5.94
N TRP A 86 4.71 -18.29 5.74
CA TRP A 86 4.01 -19.27 6.57
C TRP A 86 4.45 -19.16 8.03
N GLU A 87 5.74 -19.07 8.32
CA GLU A 87 6.23 -18.94 9.69
C GLU A 87 5.81 -17.60 10.31
N PHE A 88 5.96 -16.49 9.59
CA PHE A 88 5.50 -15.19 10.04
C PHE A 88 4.01 -15.21 10.42
N ASP A 89 3.17 -15.76 9.54
CA ASP A 89 1.72 -15.82 9.73
C ASP A 89 1.34 -16.64 10.97
N GLN A 90 1.90 -17.84 11.11
CA GLN A 90 1.63 -18.72 12.25
C GLN A 90 1.95 -18.06 13.60
N HIS A 91 3.03 -17.27 13.67
CA HIS A 91 3.47 -16.64 14.92
C HIS A 91 2.79 -15.30 15.22
N ASN A 92 2.36 -14.56 14.18
CA ASN A 92 1.92 -13.17 14.33
C ASN A 92 0.43 -12.94 14.05
N ARG A 93 -0.26 -13.82 13.32
CA ARG A 93 -1.69 -13.65 12.97
C ARG A 93 -2.57 -13.35 14.18
N SER A 94 -2.52 -14.21 15.19
CA SER A 94 -3.34 -14.06 16.41
C SER A 94 -3.01 -12.79 17.22
N TYR A 95 -1.79 -12.27 17.10
CA TYR A 95 -1.38 -11.00 17.70
C TYR A 95 -1.95 -9.84 16.89
N MET A 96 -1.77 -9.85 15.57
CA MET A 96 -2.27 -8.80 14.67
C MET A 96 -3.78 -8.67 14.77
N GLU A 97 -4.53 -9.77 14.68
CA GLU A 97 -6.00 -9.76 14.81
C GLU A 97 -6.47 -9.19 16.14
N ARG A 98 -5.75 -9.48 17.24
CA ARG A 98 -6.08 -8.95 18.57
C ARG A 98 -5.81 -7.44 18.65
N VAL A 99 -4.71 -6.99 18.05
CA VAL A 99 -4.37 -5.57 17.97
C VAL A 99 -5.37 -4.83 17.10
N ALA A 100 -5.71 -5.37 15.92
CA ALA A 100 -6.73 -4.82 15.04
C ALA A 100 -8.09 -4.74 15.76
N ARG A 101 -8.56 -5.82 16.41
CA ARG A 101 -9.81 -5.81 17.20
C ARG A 101 -9.80 -4.84 18.37
N HIS A 102 -8.63 -4.57 18.96
CA HIS A 102 -8.51 -3.63 20.06
C HIS A 102 -8.52 -2.17 19.59
N LEU A 103 -7.94 -1.90 18.41
CA LEU A 103 -7.78 -0.56 17.87
C LEU A 103 -8.95 -0.14 16.95
N ALA A 104 -9.55 -1.10 16.23
CA ALA A 104 -10.77 -0.92 15.46
C ALA A 104 -11.94 -0.71 16.44
N LYS A 105 -12.38 0.55 16.58
CA LYS A 105 -13.61 0.87 17.30
C LYS A 105 -14.83 0.45 16.46
N THR A 106 -16.02 0.55 17.05
CA THR A 106 -17.34 0.05 16.62
C THR A 106 -17.76 0.26 15.15
N GLU A 107 -17.04 1.06 14.37
CA GLU A 107 -17.37 1.42 12.98
C GLU A 107 -16.54 0.69 11.93
N MET A 108 -15.40 0.07 12.29
CA MET A 108 -14.52 -0.62 11.34
C MET A 108 -14.45 -2.12 11.64
N ASP A 109 -14.56 -2.94 10.61
CA ASP A 109 -14.37 -4.39 10.76
C ASP A 109 -12.88 -4.69 10.95
N ALA A 110 -12.54 -5.34 12.05
CA ALA A 110 -11.18 -5.73 12.35
C ALA A 110 -10.62 -6.75 11.33
N ASP A 111 -11.48 -7.54 10.69
CA ASP A 111 -11.07 -8.48 9.66
C ASP A 111 -10.68 -7.76 8.37
N GLU A 112 -11.38 -6.69 7.98
CA GLU A 112 -11.00 -5.83 6.84
C GLU A 112 -9.66 -5.13 7.06
N VAL A 113 -9.42 -4.65 8.29
CA VAL A 113 -8.15 -4.03 8.68
C VAL A 113 -7.00 -5.02 8.54
N ILE A 114 -7.23 -6.27 8.94
CA ILE A 114 -6.24 -7.33 8.83
C ILE A 114 -5.97 -7.65 7.36
N ASP A 115 -7.00 -7.84 6.54
CA ASP A 115 -6.85 -8.11 5.11
C ASP A 115 -6.05 -7.00 4.41
N TRP A 116 -6.34 -5.74 4.74
CA TRP A 116 -5.58 -4.59 4.26
C TRP A 116 -4.11 -4.65 4.67
N VAL A 117 -3.83 -4.86 5.97
CA VAL A 117 -2.47 -4.96 6.49
C VAL A 117 -1.70 -6.09 5.82
N TYR A 118 -2.32 -7.25 5.59
CA TYR A 118 -1.68 -8.36 4.86
C TYR A 118 -1.37 -8.00 3.41
N GLY A 119 -2.26 -7.26 2.73
CA GLY A 119 -1.99 -6.75 1.37
C GLY A 119 -0.78 -5.82 1.33
N GLU A 120 -0.66 -4.91 2.30
CA GLU A 120 0.47 -3.99 2.42
C GLU A 120 1.78 -4.70 2.80
N LEU A 121 1.72 -5.69 3.70
CA LEU A 121 2.86 -6.51 4.07
C LEU A 121 3.33 -7.36 2.88
N TYR A 122 2.43 -7.95 2.11
CA TYR A 122 2.78 -8.73 0.91
C TYR A 122 3.36 -7.85 -0.20
N GLY A 123 2.86 -6.63 -0.31
CA GLY A 123 3.22 -5.68 -1.34
C GLY A 123 2.45 -5.94 -2.62
N THR A 124 1.14 -5.81 -2.57
CA THR A 124 0.27 -5.89 -3.77
C THR A 124 0.44 -4.67 -4.69
N ARG A 125 1.10 -3.60 -4.21
CA ARG A 125 1.42 -2.40 -4.97
C ARG A 125 2.75 -2.55 -5.71
N VAL A 126 2.78 -2.03 -6.93
CA VAL A 126 3.99 -1.92 -7.75
C VAL A 126 4.27 -0.44 -7.97
N VAL A 127 5.47 0.01 -7.59
CA VAL A 127 5.94 1.39 -7.80
C VAL A 127 7.21 1.29 -8.64
N ASP A 128 7.29 2.05 -9.73
CA ASP A 128 8.43 2.03 -10.66
C ASP A 128 8.79 0.64 -11.21
N GLY A 129 7.80 -0.26 -11.31
CA GLY A 129 7.98 -1.63 -11.79
C GLY A 129 8.45 -2.64 -10.74
N GLU A 130 8.68 -2.21 -9.50
CA GLU A 130 9.08 -3.08 -8.39
C GLU A 130 7.96 -3.30 -7.38
N ARG A 131 7.88 -4.52 -6.83
CA ARG A 131 6.92 -4.88 -5.79
C ARG A 131 7.30 -4.21 -4.48
N VAL A 132 6.41 -3.38 -3.92
CA VAL A 132 6.69 -2.66 -2.66
C VAL A 132 6.02 -3.38 -1.50
N SER A 133 6.79 -4.21 -0.79
CA SER A 133 6.36 -4.83 0.47
C SER A 133 6.67 -3.91 1.66
N LYS A 134 5.72 -3.72 2.59
CA LYS A 134 6.01 -2.98 3.83
C LYS A 134 7.08 -3.63 4.69
N PHE A 135 7.35 -4.93 4.56
CA PHE A 135 8.47 -5.57 5.27
C PHE A 135 9.82 -4.92 4.95
N ALA A 136 9.99 -4.34 3.75
CA ALA A 136 11.19 -3.60 3.39
C ALA A 136 11.45 -2.37 4.27
N THR A 137 10.45 -1.91 5.04
CA THR A 137 10.57 -0.77 5.98
C THR A 137 11.01 -1.19 7.38
N TYR A 138 10.95 -2.49 7.71
CA TYR A 138 11.41 -2.98 9.01
C TYR A 138 12.94 -3.08 9.02
N SER A 139 13.56 -2.36 9.95
CA SER A 139 15.02 -2.25 10.07
C SER A 139 15.63 -3.17 11.13
N GLY A 140 14.83 -4.02 11.78
CA GLY A 140 15.28 -4.80 12.93
C GLY A 140 15.44 -3.99 14.22
N ARG A 141 15.21 -2.67 14.17
CA ARG A 141 15.23 -1.82 15.38
C ARG A 141 13.91 -1.98 16.12
N GLY A 142 14.00 -2.53 17.33
CA GLY A 142 12.83 -2.85 18.15
C GLY A 142 12.11 -4.11 17.67
N SER A 143 11.21 -4.60 18.52
CA SER A 143 10.51 -5.88 18.25
C SER A 143 9.60 -5.82 17.01
N MET A 144 9.52 -6.93 16.27
CA MET A 144 8.56 -7.12 15.16
C MET A 144 7.13 -6.78 15.59
N ARG A 145 6.71 -7.22 16.78
CA ARG A 145 5.37 -6.94 17.32
C ARG A 145 5.13 -5.45 17.55
N GLY A 146 6.13 -4.71 18.02
CA GLY A 146 6.07 -3.26 18.16
C GLY A 146 5.87 -2.57 16.82
N TRP A 147 6.66 -2.96 15.83
CA TRP A 147 6.55 -2.46 14.47
C TRP A 147 5.20 -2.80 13.82
N LEU A 148 4.72 -4.05 13.93
CA LEU A 148 3.42 -4.47 13.41
C LEU A 148 2.26 -3.68 14.01
N ARG A 149 2.32 -3.36 15.31
CA ARG A 149 1.30 -2.52 15.96
C ARG A 149 1.26 -1.13 15.32
N THR A 150 2.42 -0.55 15.03
CA THR A 150 2.53 0.73 14.32
C THR A 150 2.00 0.62 12.89
N VAL A 151 2.29 -0.47 12.18
CA VAL A 151 1.73 -0.73 10.85
C VAL A 151 0.20 -0.80 10.91
N ILE A 152 -0.37 -1.61 11.82
CA ILE A 152 -1.83 -1.76 11.98
C ILE A 152 -2.48 -0.43 12.36
N TRP A 153 -1.86 0.35 13.26
CA TRP A 153 -2.34 1.67 13.62
C TRP A 153 -2.37 2.61 12.42
N HIS A 154 -1.29 2.67 11.64
CA HIS A 154 -1.26 3.51 10.45
C HIS A 154 -2.26 3.05 9.39
N SER A 155 -2.41 1.74 9.17
CA SER A 155 -3.43 1.20 8.28
C SER A 155 -4.84 1.56 8.75
N LEU A 156 -5.11 1.48 10.07
CA LEU A 156 -6.38 1.94 10.65
C LEU A 156 -6.59 3.44 10.45
N VAL A 157 -5.57 4.26 10.68
CA VAL A 157 -5.65 5.71 10.44
C VAL A 157 -5.86 6.01 8.97
N ASP A 158 -5.19 5.30 8.06
CA ASP A 158 -5.31 5.49 6.62
C ASP A 158 -6.69 5.05 6.11
N MET A 159 -7.20 3.92 6.60
CA MET A 159 -8.56 3.45 6.33
C MET A 159 -9.61 4.37 6.94
N HIS A 160 -9.40 4.85 8.17
CA HIS A 160 -10.30 5.80 8.83
C HIS A 160 -10.31 7.13 8.09
N ARG A 161 -9.14 7.64 7.66
CA ARG A 161 -9.03 8.82 6.79
C ARG A 161 -9.76 8.62 5.46
N ALA A 162 -9.66 7.42 4.88
CA ALA A 162 -10.35 7.10 3.64
C ALA A 162 -11.88 6.90 3.83
N SER A 163 -12.34 6.58 5.04
CA SER A 163 -13.77 6.40 5.37
C SER A 163 -14.46 7.66 5.94
N HIS A 164 -13.72 8.53 6.63
CA HIS A 164 -14.20 9.71 7.36
C HIS A 164 -13.80 11.04 6.70
N ASP A 165 -13.54 11.05 5.39
CA ASP A 165 -13.35 12.29 4.62
C ASP A 165 -14.67 13.12 4.48
N GLU A 166 -15.69 12.80 5.31
CA GLU A 166 -16.78 13.66 5.75
C GLU A 166 -16.65 13.99 7.27
N VAL A 167 -15.76 14.95 7.62
CA VAL A 167 -15.79 15.91 8.77
C VAL A 167 -14.66 15.86 9.84
N SER A 168 -13.89 16.98 9.83
CA SER A 168 -13.17 17.74 10.88
C SER A 168 -12.23 17.07 11.91
N LEU A 169 -10.94 17.36 11.68
CA LEU A 169 -9.77 17.23 12.55
C LEU A 169 -9.94 17.91 13.92
N ASP A 170 -9.84 17.14 15.02
CA ASP A 170 -9.20 17.60 16.27
C ASP A 170 -9.05 16.52 17.37
N GLU A 171 -9.53 15.28 17.19
CA GLU A 171 -9.68 14.36 18.33
C GLU A 171 -8.86 13.06 18.24
N MET A 172 -7.54 13.11 17.98
CA MET A 172 -6.69 11.91 18.25
C MET A 172 -5.16 12.09 18.31
N THR A 173 -4.64 13.24 18.75
CA THR A 173 -3.18 13.40 18.97
C THR A 173 -2.73 13.38 20.43
N GLU A 174 -3.65 13.28 21.40
CA GLU A 174 -3.28 13.11 22.81
C GLU A 174 -3.35 11.64 23.20
N ASN A 175 -2.30 10.89 22.90
CA ASN A 175 -1.72 9.85 23.76
C ASN A 175 -0.70 9.02 22.98
N ILE A 176 0.58 9.40 23.09
CA ILE A 176 1.69 8.58 23.58
C ILE A 176 2.96 9.37 23.25
N GLY A 177 3.55 9.92 24.30
CA GLY A 177 4.75 10.74 24.24
C GLY A 177 5.97 9.97 23.74
N ASP A 178 6.67 10.66 22.85
CA ASP A 178 8.11 10.80 22.70
C ASP A 178 9.02 9.57 22.85
N GLY A 179 9.54 9.19 21.68
CA GLY A 179 10.82 8.54 21.49
C GLY A 179 11.31 8.77 20.06
N ALA A 180 11.68 10.02 19.75
CA ALA A 180 12.42 10.43 18.56
C ALA A 180 11.72 10.27 17.18
N ALA A 181 10.88 11.26 16.86
CA ALA A 181 11.06 11.97 15.60
C ALA A 181 12.53 12.42 15.50
N HIS A 182 13.18 12.32 14.35
CA HIS A 182 13.51 13.44 13.44
C HIS A 182 14.49 12.80 12.41
N ALA A 183 14.54 13.15 11.14
CA ALA A 183 14.36 14.47 10.56
C ALA A 183 13.83 14.35 9.14
N ASN A 184 12.70 15.01 8.89
CA ASN A 184 12.58 16.20 8.04
C ASN A 184 12.59 15.93 6.54
N PHE A 185 11.40 15.78 5.98
CA PHE A 185 11.06 16.69 4.89
C PHE A 185 10.43 17.92 5.53
N ALA A 186 11.24 18.98 5.60
CA ALA A 186 10.78 20.30 5.89
C ALA A 186 9.88 20.77 4.75
N VAL A 187 8.64 21.13 5.09
CA VAL A 187 8.04 22.35 4.53
C VAL A 187 7.65 23.18 5.75
N ALA A 188 8.27 24.34 5.89
CA ALA A 188 7.92 25.28 6.95
C ALA A 188 6.47 25.74 6.77
N PRO A 189 5.67 25.91 7.84
CA PRO A 189 4.42 26.64 7.72
C PRO A 189 4.75 28.13 7.63
N SER A 190 4.72 28.68 6.42
CA SER A 190 4.66 30.13 6.19
C SER A 190 3.34 30.64 6.76
N GLY A 191 3.42 31.43 7.83
CA GLY A 191 2.26 31.96 8.54
C GLY A 191 1.33 32.83 7.67
N GLY A 192 0.09 32.93 8.14
CA GLY A 192 -0.79 34.10 8.01
C GLY A 192 -1.67 34.21 6.76
N GLU A 193 -1.15 33.93 5.57
CA GLU A 193 -1.93 34.01 4.30
C GLU A 193 -1.58 32.87 3.33
N SER A 194 -0.34 32.39 3.34
CA SER A 194 0.14 31.25 2.53
C SER A 194 -0.55 29.94 2.91
N ALA A 195 -0.66 29.64 4.21
CA ALA A 195 -1.35 28.43 4.68
C ALA A 195 -2.85 28.41 4.33
N MET A 196 -3.49 29.59 4.24
CA MET A 196 -4.90 29.72 3.83
C MET A 196 -5.05 29.57 2.31
N LEU A 197 -4.08 30.08 1.53
CA LEU A 197 -3.97 29.86 0.08
C LEU A 197 -3.69 28.39 -0.26
N ASP A 198 -2.87 27.71 0.53
CA ASP A 198 -2.57 26.28 0.39
C ASP A 198 -3.80 25.41 0.67
N GLN A 199 -4.57 25.74 1.72
CA GLN A 199 -5.85 25.08 2.02
C GLN A 199 -6.91 25.31 0.94
N LEU A 200 -7.04 26.54 0.43
CA LEU A 200 -7.95 26.87 -0.68
C LEU A 200 -7.57 26.16 -1.99
N THR A 201 -6.27 26.01 -2.23
CA THR A 201 -5.73 25.31 -3.40
C THR A 201 -5.96 23.79 -3.28
N GLN A 202 -5.76 23.24 -2.09
CA GLN A 202 -6.05 21.83 -1.80
C GLN A 202 -7.55 21.51 -1.94
N ASP A 203 -8.43 22.38 -1.43
CA ASP A 203 -9.87 22.25 -1.58
C ASP A 203 -10.33 22.37 -3.05
N ARG A 204 -9.69 23.24 -3.84
CA ARG A 204 -9.94 23.35 -5.28
C ARG A 204 -9.60 22.05 -6.01
N TYR A 205 -8.45 21.44 -5.74
CA TYR A 205 -8.06 20.18 -6.38
C TYR A 205 -8.92 19.00 -5.92
N ARG A 206 -9.32 18.96 -4.64
CA ARG A 206 -10.26 17.95 -4.14
C ARG A 206 -11.61 18.03 -4.84
N ARG A 207 -12.19 19.23 -4.96
CA ARG A 207 -13.45 19.44 -5.69
C ARG A 207 -13.34 19.11 -7.17
N ALA A 208 -12.24 19.50 -7.82
CA ALA A 208 -11.99 19.16 -9.22
C ALA A 208 -11.86 17.64 -9.41
N THR A 209 -11.19 16.95 -8.48
CA THR A 209 -11.03 15.49 -8.48
C THR A 209 -12.39 14.78 -8.37
N VAL A 210 -13.19 15.11 -7.35
CA VAL A 210 -14.51 14.47 -7.15
C VAL A 210 -15.46 14.74 -8.32
N SER A 211 -15.51 15.97 -8.81
CA SER A 211 -16.36 16.37 -9.94
C SER A 211 -15.94 15.66 -11.23
N SER A 212 -14.63 15.63 -11.52
CA SER A 212 -14.11 15.01 -12.75
C SER A 212 -14.28 13.49 -12.74
N LEU A 213 -14.14 12.85 -11.58
CA LEU A 213 -14.34 11.41 -11.45
C LEU A 213 -15.81 11.03 -11.62
N SER A 214 -16.72 11.83 -11.06
CA SER A 214 -18.17 11.66 -11.24
C SER A 214 -18.56 11.81 -12.72
N ALA A 215 -18.03 12.81 -13.42
CA ALA A 215 -18.25 13.01 -14.85
C ALA A 215 -17.65 11.89 -15.71
N ALA A 216 -16.47 11.37 -15.33
CA ALA A 216 -15.85 10.22 -15.99
C ALA A 216 -16.73 8.97 -15.87
N PHE A 217 -17.27 8.68 -14.68
CA PHE A 217 -18.20 7.56 -14.47
C PHE A 217 -19.55 7.73 -15.16
N ALA A 218 -20.05 8.97 -15.30
CA ALA A 218 -21.24 9.27 -16.07
C ALA A 218 -21.04 9.11 -17.59
N SER A 219 -19.79 9.22 -18.06
CA SER A 219 -19.41 9.11 -19.48
C SER A 219 -18.98 7.70 -19.90
N LEU A 220 -18.98 6.74 -18.97
CA LEU A 220 -18.74 5.32 -19.27
C LEU A 220 -19.90 4.73 -20.06
N ASP A 221 -19.58 3.78 -20.94
CA ASP A 221 -20.62 2.98 -21.57
C ASP A 221 -21.28 2.04 -20.53
N ASP A 222 -22.56 1.71 -20.73
CA ASP A 222 -23.36 0.90 -19.79
C ASP A 222 -22.67 -0.38 -19.31
N HIS A 223 -21.91 -1.04 -20.19
CA HIS A 223 -21.21 -2.30 -19.90
C HIS A 223 -19.96 -2.11 -19.04
N GLU A 224 -19.24 -0.99 -19.19
CA GLU A 224 -18.05 -0.67 -18.39
C GLU A 224 -18.48 -0.30 -16.98
N ARG A 225 -19.53 0.52 -16.88
CA ARG A 225 -20.16 0.90 -15.62
C ARG A 225 -20.67 -0.33 -14.87
N LEU A 226 -21.40 -1.21 -15.55
CA LEU A 226 -21.96 -2.42 -14.93
C LEU A 226 -20.87 -3.41 -14.48
N LEU A 227 -19.78 -3.55 -15.24
CA LEU A 227 -18.64 -4.38 -14.84
C LEU A 227 -17.96 -3.84 -13.56
N LEU A 228 -17.77 -2.52 -13.47
CA LEU A 228 -17.21 -1.87 -12.29
C LEU A 228 -18.15 -1.97 -11.08
N MET A 229 -19.48 -1.84 -11.29
CA MET A 229 -20.47 -2.04 -10.22
C MET A 229 -20.43 -3.45 -9.66
N TYR A 230 -20.43 -4.49 -10.51
CA TYR A 230 -20.37 -5.86 -10.00
C TYR A 230 -19.12 -6.12 -9.17
N TYR A 231 -17.98 -5.55 -9.56
CA TYR A 231 -16.72 -5.79 -8.87
C TYR A 231 -16.57 -4.96 -7.59
N HIS A 232 -16.92 -3.67 -7.61
CA HIS A 232 -16.67 -2.74 -6.49
C HIS A 232 -17.88 -2.43 -5.61
N VAL A 233 -19.08 -2.45 -6.18
CA VAL A 233 -20.32 -2.10 -5.45
C VAL A 233 -20.99 -3.36 -4.91
N ASP A 234 -21.13 -4.39 -5.75
CA ASP A 234 -21.73 -5.67 -5.37
C ASP A 234 -20.69 -6.67 -4.81
N SER A 235 -19.42 -6.27 -4.75
CA SER A 235 -18.29 -7.04 -4.22
C SER A 235 -18.18 -8.47 -4.79
N MET A 236 -18.59 -8.67 -6.05
CA MET A 236 -18.55 -9.97 -6.69
C MET A 236 -17.11 -10.39 -7.02
N LYS A 237 -16.79 -11.66 -6.76
CA LYS A 237 -15.48 -12.21 -7.11
C LYS A 237 -15.37 -12.38 -8.63
N LEU A 238 -14.16 -12.37 -9.18
CA LEU A 238 -13.91 -12.55 -10.62
C LEU A 238 -14.56 -13.82 -11.20
N ARG A 239 -14.62 -14.89 -10.42
CA ARG A 239 -15.27 -16.18 -10.78
C ARG A 239 -16.80 -16.09 -10.86
N GLU A 240 -17.40 -15.17 -10.10
CA GLU A 240 -18.85 -14.97 -10.07
C GLU A 240 -19.25 -14.11 -11.28
N ILE A 241 -18.46 -13.08 -11.59
CA ILE A 241 -18.61 -12.27 -12.80
C ILE A 241 -18.40 -13.14 -14.06
N SER A 242 -17.39 -14.03 -14.09
CA SER A 242 -17.15 -14.90 -15.24
C SER A 242 -18.33 -15.82 -15.55
N ARG A 243 -18.91 -16.45 -14.53
CA ARG A 243 -20.13 -17.28 -14.64
C ARG A 243 -21.35 -16.44 -15.02
N LEU A 244 -21.47 -15.23 -14.49
CA LEU A 244 -22.57 -14.34 -14.82
C LEU A 244 -22.57 -13.99 -16.32
N VAL A 245 -21.41 -13.73 -16.92
CA VAL A 245 -21.30 -13.37 -18.34
C VAL A 245 -21.54 -14.57 -19.27
N GLU A 246 -21.33 -15.80 -18.79
CA GLU A 246 -21.68 -17.03 -19.53
C GLU A 246 -23.20 -17.24 -19.65
N ASN A 247 -24.00 -16.64 -18.74
CA ASN A 247 -25.45 -16.76 -18.77
C ASN A 247 -26.04 -16.02 -19.99
N PRO A 248 -26.82 -16.69 -20.86
CA PRO A 248 -27.55 -16.10 -21.99
C PRO A 248 -28.32 -14.81 -21.68
N ASP A 249 -28.88 -14.71 -20.48
CA ASP A 249 -29.73 -13.59 -20.04
C ASP A 249 -28.93 -12.46 -19.38
N SER A 250 -27.59 -12.59 -19.34
CA SER A 250 -26.74 -11.58 -18.71
C SER A 250 -26.74 -10.27 -19.50
N PRO A 251 -26.97 -9.12 -18.84
CA PRO A 251 -26.91 -7.81 -19.47
C PRO A 251 -25.53 -7.51 -20.08
N LEU A 252 -24.49 -8.17 -19.58
CA LEU A 252 -23.13 -8.07 -20.07
C LEU A 252 -22.94 -8.84 -21.39
N ARG A 253 -23.58 -10.01 -21.58
CA ARG A 253 -23.26 -11.00 -22.64
C ARG A 253 -23.20 -10.42 -24.06
N GLY A 254 -24.15 -9.57 -24.43
CA GLY A 254 -24.28 -9.01 -25.77
C GLY A 254 -23.12 -8.07 -26.16
N TRP A 255 -22.43 -7.46 -25.20
CA TRP A 255 -21.21 -6.70 -25.46
C TRP A 255 -19.98 -7.61 -25.60
N PHE A 256 -19.83 -8.58 -24.68
CA PHE A 256 -18.62 -9.43 -24.63
C PHE A 256 -18.52 -10.43 -25.80
N GLN A 257 -19.63 -10.84 -26.42
CA GLN A 257 -19.62 -11.70 -27.61
C GLN A 257 -19.15 -10.98 -28.89
N ARG A 258 -19.36 -9.66 -29.01
CA ARG A 258 -19.04 -8.88 -30.23
C ARG A 258 -17.54 -8.62 -30.45
N ARG A 259 -16.67 -8.79 -29.44
CA ARG A 259 -15.22 -8.44 -29.52
C ARG A 259 -14.26 -9.61 -29.68
N SER A 260 -14.72 -10.86 -29.77
CA SER A 260 -13.85 -12.03 -29.93
C SER A 260 -14.12 -12.77 -31.24
N GLN A 261 -13.27 -12.57 -32.26
CA GLN A 261 -13.29 -13.32 -33.53
C GLN A 261 -13.16 -14.84 -33.31
N THR A 262 -12.55 -15.25 -32.19
CA THR A 262 -12.42 -16.65 -31.79
C THR A 262 -13.74 -17.25 -31.30
N ARG A 263 -14.67 -16.45 -30.78
CA ARG A 263 -15.94 -16.91 -30.20
C ARG A 263 -17.13 -16.91 -31.14
N GLU A 264 -17.00 -16.27 -32.30
CA GLU A 264 -17.93 -16.48 -33.41
C GLU A 264 -17.95 -17.96 -33.84
N LYS A 265 -16.87 -18.70 -33.54
CA LYS A 265 -16.69 -20.14 -33.83
C LYS A 265 -17.06 -21.09 -32.68
N ASP A 266 -17.11 -20.61 -31.42
CA ASP A 266 -17.51 -21.41 -30.25
C ASP A 266 -18.25 -20.56 -29.19
N PRO A 267 -19.59 -20.53 -29.22
CA PRO A 267 -20.42 -19.73 -28.32
C PRO A 267 -20.44 -20.20 -26.86
N ASN A 268 -19.98 -21.43 -26.57
CA ASN A 268 -20.08 -22.07 -25.26
C ASN A 268 -18.74 -22.12 -24.51
N ALA A 269 -17.68 -21.52 -25.06
CA ALA A 269 -16.36 -21.49 -24.43
C ALA A 269 -16.42 -20.74 -23.08
N ARG A 270 -16.01 -21.42 -22.00
CA ARG A 270 -15.94 -20.88 -20.62
C ARG A 270 -15.09 -19.61 -20.53
N ILE A 271 -15.52 -18.62 -19.76
CA ILE A 271 -14.79 -17.39 -19.45
C ILE A 271 -13.88 -17.65 -18.26
N HIS A 272 -12.57 -17.57 -18.50
CA HIS A 272 -11.60 -17.60 -17.41
C HIS A 272 -11.54 -16.25 -16.69
N GLU A 273 -11.27 -16.26 -15.39
CA GLU A 273 -11.18 -15.11 -14.49
C GLU A 273 -10.17 -14.07 -14.99
N SER A 274 -9.06 -14.51 -15.59
CA SER A 274 -8.08 -13.62 -16.22
C SER A 274 -8.64 -12.80 -17.40
N THR A 275 -9.74 -13.25 -18.00
CA THR A 275 -10.43 -12.48 -19.04
C THR A 275 -11.25 -11.36 -18.43
N VAL A 276 -11.91 -11.62 -17.29
CA VAL A 276 -12.61 -10.59 -16.50
C VAL A 276 -11.62 -9.55 -15.98
N MET A 277 -10.45 -9.97 -15.52
CA MET A 277 -9.40 -9.06 -15.06
C MET A 277 -8.94 -8.11 -16.18
N ARG A 278 -8.67 -8.64 -17.38
CA ARG A 278 -8.32 -7.81 -18.56
C ARG A 278 -9.44 -6.85 -18.98
N TRP A 279 -10.70 -7.14 -18.65
CA TRP A 279 -11.79 -6.22 -18.90
C TRP A 279 -11.85 -5.10 -17.86
N LEU A 280 -11.67 -5.44 -16.58
CA LEU A 280 -11.53 -4.45 -15.52
C LEU A 280 -10.36 -3.50 -15.80
N GLU A 281 -9.21 -4.02 -16.21
CA GLU A 281 -8.04 -3.21 -16.62
C GLU A 281 -8.39 -2.20 -17.73
N LYS A 282 -9.18 -2.62 -18.73
CA LYS A 282 -9.63 -1.73 -19.81
C LYS A 282 -10.61 -0.67 -19.32
N SER A 283 -11.54 -1.05 -18.45
CA SER A 283 -12.49 -0.11 -17.85
C SER A 283 -11.77 0.90 -16.95
N TYR A 284 -10.76 0.48 -16.17
CA TYR A 284 -9.92 1.41 -15.41
C TYR A 284 -9.13 2.36 -16.31
N ALA A 285 -8.51 1.85 -17.39
CA ALA A 285 -7.81 2.70 -18.35
C ALA A 285 -8.76 3.74 -18.97
N ARG A 286 -10.00 3.35 -19.27
CA ARG A 286 -11.01 4.26 -19.80
C ARG A 286 -11.45 5.33 -18.79
N VAL A 287 -11.67 4.95 -17.53
CA VAL A 287 -11.95 5.90 -16.43
C VAL A 287 -10.81 6.90 -16.28
N LEU A 288 -9.55 6.45 -16.29
CA LEU A 288 -8.39 7.32 -16.14
C LEU A 288 -8.23 8.29 -17.33
N GLU A 289 -8.50 7.83 -18.55
CA GLU A 289 -8.49 8.68 -19.75
C GLU A 289 -9.56 9.78 -19.67
N LEU A 290 -10.81 9.42 -19.34
CA LEU A 290 -11.91 10.36 -19.19
C LEU A 290 -11.66 11.34 -18.05
N PHE A 291 -11.16 10.85 -16.92
CA PHE A 291 -10.82 11.67 -15.76
C PHE A 291 -9.72 12.71 -16.07
N ARG A 292 -8.63 12.30 -16.73
CA ARG A 292 -7.59 13.23 -17.20
C ARG A 292 -8.14 14.26 -18.18
N SER A 293 -8.97 13.82 -19.15
CA SER A 293 -9.60 14.71 -20.12
C SER A 293 -10.49 15.76 -19.45
N GLU A 294 -11.23 15.38 -18.40
CA GLU A 294 -12.14 16.27 -17.67
C GLU A 294 -11.37 17.29 -16.81
N LEU A 295 -10.30 16.85 -16.14
CA LEU A 295 -9.43 17.73 -15.35
C LEU A 295 -8.75 18.80 -16.23
N THR A 296 -8.24 18.41 -17.40
CA THR A 296 -7.62 19.36 -18.32
C THR A 296 -8.65 20.22 -19.06
N GLY A 297 -9.77 19.64 -19.47
CA GLY A 297 -10.79 20.31 -20.29
C GLY A 297 -11.71 21.24 -19.49
N SER A 298 -12.38 20.71 -18.47
CA SER A 298 -13.42 21.42 -17.71
C SER A 298 -12.85 22.26 -16.57
N HIS A 299 -11.74 21.82 -15.96
CA HIS A 299 -11.09 22.53 -14.85
C HIS A 299 -9.85 23.34 -15.26
N GLY A 300 -9.39 23.20 -16.50
CA GLY A 300 -8.27 23.97 -17.06
C GLY A 300 -6.93 23.72 -16.35
N LEU A 301 -6.76 22.54 -15.76
CA LEU A 301 -5.58 22.19 -14.97
C LEU A 301 -4.38 21.87 -15.88
N SER A 302 -3.20 22.32 -15.47
CA SER A 302 -1.92 21.96 -16.07
C SER A 302 -1.54 20.51 -15.80
N THR A 303 -0.56 19.97 -16.53
CA THR A 303 -0.10 18.58 -16.38
C THR A 303 0.31 18.25 -14.95
N ASP A 304 1.00 19.17 -14.27
CA ASP A 304 1.45 18.96 -12.88
C ASP A 304 0.28 18.98 -11.89
N GLU A 305 -0.72 19.83 -12.11
CA GLU A 305 -1.95 19.88 -11.30
C GLU A 305 -2.85 18.65 -11.53
N VAL A 306 -2.84 18.08 -12.74
CA VAL A 306 -3.51 16.82 -13.05
C VAL A 306 -2.88 15.67 -12.26
N GLU A 307 -1.55 15.58 -12.20
CA GLU A 307 -0.89 14.53 -11.42
C GLU A 307 -1.17 14.66 -9.91
N ILE A 308 -1.31 15.88 -9.38
CA ILE A 308 -1.79 16.11 -8.00
C ILE A 308 -3.21 15.55 -7.80
N CYS A 309 -4.13 15.77 -8.75
CA CYS A 309 -5.49 15.24 -8.69
C CYS A 309 -5.55 13.71 -8.86
N MET A 310 -4.63 13.14 -9.64
CA MET A 310 -4.47 11.68 -9.78
C MET A 310 -4.00 11.03 -8.48
N ASP A 311 -3.07 11.66 -7.78
CA ASP A 311 -2.61 11.26 -6.45
C ASP A 311 -3.73 11.37 -5.40
N LEU A 312 -4.57 12.40 -5.49
CA LEU A 312 -5.75 12.54 -4.62
C LEU A 312 -6.79 11.45 -4.89
N ALA A 313 -7.10 11.18 -6.17
CA ALA A 313 -8.04 10.14 -6.56
C ALA A 313 -7.60 8.73 -6.11
N THR A 314 -6.30 8.45 -6.13
CA THR A 314 -5.73 7.16 -5.66
C THR A 314 -5.71 7.01 -4.15
N ARG A 315 -5.71 8.12 -3.41
CA ARG A 315 -5.90 8.13 -1.95
C ARG A 315 -7.36 7.87 -1.58
N ASP A 316 -8.31 8.45 -2.31
CA ASP A 316 -9.76 8.22 -2.10
C ASP A 316 -10.26 6.86 -2.64
N LEU A 317 -9.59 6.31 -3.65
CA LEU A 317 -9.78 4.94 -4.15
C LEU A 317 -9.61 3.87 -3.04
N ALA A 318 -8.79 4.16 -2.03
CA ALA A 318 -8.58 3.28 -0.88
C ALA A 318 -9.79 3.22 0.06
N GLY A 319 -10.73 4.17 -0.03
CA GLY A 319 -11.93 4.25 0.81
C GLY A 319 -13.19 3.61 0.24
N GLY A 320 -13.15 3.09 -1.00
CA GLY A 320 -14.30 2.45 -1.66
C GLY A 320 -15.49 3.38 -2.00
N ASP A 321 -15.56 4.57 -1.42
CA ASP A 321 -16.68 5.52 -1.54
C ASP A 321 -16.86 6.04 -2.97
N ILE A 322 -15.77 6.21 -3.71
CA ILE A 322 -15.79 6.77 -5.06
C ILE A 322 -16.64 5.95 -6.06
N PHE A 323 -16.77 4.63 -5.85
CA PHE A 323 -17.53 3.75 -6.72
C PHE A 323 -19.03 3.73 -6.37
N ARG A 324 -19.45 4.31 -5.23
CA ARG A 324 -20.88 4.52 -4.94
C ARG A 324 -21.55 5.44 -5.97
N GLY A 325 -20.79 6.35 -6.58
CA GLY A 325 -21.23 7.19 -7.69
C GLY A 325 -21.64 6.40 -8.95
N LEU A 326 -21.16 5.15 -9.12
CA LEU A 326 -21.62 4.26 -10.19
C LEU A 326 -23.08 3.80 -10.02
N ALA A 327 -23.68 3.95 -8.84
CA ALA A 327 -25.09 3.68 -8.61
C ALA A 327 -25.99 4.92 -8.80
N ALA A 328 -25.41 6.12 -8.82
CA ALA A 328 -26.13 7.39 -8.98
C ALA A 328 -26.40 7.69 -10.46
N LYS A 329 -27.67 7.84 -10.82
CA LYS A 329 -28.20 7.98 -12.19
C LYS A 329 -27.53 9.03 -13.05
#